data_AF-A0A9D2JJM9-F1
#
_entry.id   AF-A0A9D2JJM9-F1
#
_cell.length_a   1.000
_cell.length_b   1.000
_cell.length_c   1.000
_cell.angle_alpha   90.00
_cell.angle_beta   90.00
_cell.angle_gamma   90.00
#
_symmetry.space_group_name_H-M   'P 1'
#
loop_
_entity.id
_entity.type
_entity.pdbx_description
1 polymer ?
#
loop_
_entity_poly.entity_id
_entity_poly.type
_entity_poly.pdbx_seq_one_letter_code
_entity_poly.pdbx_strand_id
1 'polypeptide(L)'
;MEYTHPHPINIVENTFKYCFLLLLPFFRVLFFYTQGFYQWVRGAWFDLLIVLLIILFGYIRWVFNTFKVANRGIYVSKGIFIWQKRFIPYTNVATVIVESPFYWMPIRAVRVTLDTNAGGKHRYDVSLTMRREDALNLMMKSQLPLRGNEGIRKTYRPKNFYIGVLSLLTSNSLSGVLFASALISQTGDILGREFENQLVSQLTQIVHTLAFGLPPAAAIVGYTLLGGWLVGFLLGLIHHKNFTASRQGNSLYISEGSLIRRYYSLDVKKIHFVQLRQSLTTKFLGLFMVFVHVSGYGKQKNSLAVLMPAATRREAERNLQLLLPEMPFDRTEVHPHKDGIWGFLFKPLVLIFVFLAAAIFLYWFLPSFRGTVVFMAIMAEIPCIWFLILKITAFSHTGIGYTDAVYTLRYSYAYRLYTVSVPANRVVKVQFKQNPWQHFSSSNHRCTVVVYTYAEGRQRHVLPNMDRAEVEAFFSMHGLGIQPAE
;
A
#
# COMPACT_ATOMS: atom_id res chain seq x y z
N MET A 1 20.40 18.57 -28.05
CA MET A 1 19.71 17.40 -27.48
C MET A 1 18.24 17.45 -27.85
N GLU A 2 17.86 16.55 -28.74
CA GLU A 2 16.54 16.44 -29.39
C GLU A 2 15.53 15.71 -28.49
N TYR A 3 14.26 15.76 -28.87
CA TYR A 3 13.21 14.97 -28.23
C TYR A 3 13.36 13.51 -28.66
N THR A 4 13.30 12.59 -27.70
CA THR A 4 13.39 11.15 -27.94
C THR A 4 12.05 10.46 -27.71
N HIS A 5 11.78 9.40 -28.47
CA HIS A 5 10.62 8.56 -28.24
C HIS A 5 10.86 7.61 -27.07
N PRO A 6 9.80 7.22 -26.33
CA PRO A 6 9.82 6.12 -25.37
C PRO A 6 10.37 4.82 -25.98
N HIS A 7 10.68 3.84 -25.14
CA HIS A 7 11.10 2.52 -25.62
C HIS A 7 10.02 1.90 -26.52
N PRO A 8 10.36 1.22 -27.64
CA PRO A 8 9.38 0.63 -28.56
C PRO A 8 8.40 -0.36 -27.93
N ILE A 9 8.76 -0.98 -26.79
CA ILE A 9 7.86 -1.83 -25.99
C ILE A 9 6.57 -1.11 -25.58
N ASN A 10 6.59 0.23 -25.51
CA ASN A 10 5.43 1.05 -25.20
C ASN A 10 4.33 0.93 -26.29
N ILE A 11 4.68 0.55 -27.52
CA ILE A 11 3.69 0.18 -28.55
C ILE A 11 2.82 -0.95 -28.01
N VAL A 12 3.45 -2.04 -27.56
CA VAL A 12 2.78 -3.21 -26.98
C VAL A 12 1.99 -2.83 -25.72
N GLU A 13 2.56 -2.01 -24.83
CA GLU A 13 1.84 -1.52 -23.63
C GLU A 13 0.58 -0.70 -23.96
N ASN A 14 0.63 0.09 -25.04
CA ASN A 14 -0.52 0.87 -25.49
C ASN A 14 -1.56 -0.03 -26.18
N THR A 15 -1.12 -1.03 -26.94
CA THR A 15 -1.98 -2.03 -27.60
C THR A 15 -2.74 -2.88 -26.57
N PHE A 16 -2.08 -3.34 -25.50
CA PHE A 16 -2.69 -4.20 -24.47
C PHE A 16 -3.91 -3.56 -23.78
N LYS A 17 -3.99 -2.23 -23.70
CA LYS A 17 -5.18 -1.54 -23.14
C LYS A 17 -6.45 -1.76 -23.97
N TYR A 18 -6.28 -2.07 -25.25
CA TYR A 18 -7.34 -2.33 -26.20
C TYR A 18 -7.50 -3.83 -26.49
N CYS A 19 -6.83 -4.69 -25.73
CA CYS A 19 -6.96 -6.14 -25.86
C CYS A 19 -8.40 -6.62 -25.66
N PHE A 20 -9.24 -5.88 -24.92
CA PHE A 20 -10.68 -6.17 -24.82
C PHE A 20 -11.40 -6.09 -26.18
N LEU A 21 -10.89 -5.35 -27.16
CA LEU A 21 -11.44 -5.35 -28.53
C LEU A 21 -11.21 -6.68 -29.25
N LEU A 22 -10.29 -7.51 -28.76
CA LEU A 22 -10.14 -8.90 -29.22
C LEU A 22 -11.30 -9.80 -28.78
N LEU A 23 -12.24 -9.29 -27.96
CA LEU A 23 -13.51 -9.98 -27.75
C LEU A 23 -14.35 -10.04 -29.05
N LEU A 24 -14.24 -9.04 -29.93
CA LEU A 24 -14.95 -9.06 -31.22
C LEU A 24 -14.55 -10.26 -32.10
N PRO A 25 -13.25 -10.48 -32.41
CA PRO A 25 -12.84 -11.66 -33.15
C PRO A 25 -13.14 -12.95 -32.38
N PHE A 26 -13.01 -12.95 -31.04
CA PHE A 26 -13.35 -14.12 -30.22
C PHE A 26 -14.83 -14.53 -30.35
N PHE A 27 -15.76 -13.58 -30.19
CA PHE A 27 -17.19 -13.85 -30.37
C PHE A 27 -17.51 -14.28 -31.80
N ARG A 28 -16.88 -13.65 -32.81
CA ARG A 28 -17.05 -14.06 -34.21
C ARG A 28 -16.66 -15.52 -34.41
N VAL A 29 -15.49 -15.93 -33.91
CA VAL A 29 -15.05 -17.33 -34.00
C VAL A 29 -16.07 -18.26 -33.34
N LEU A 30 -16.60 -17.89 -32.16
CA LEU A 30 -17.58 -18.71 -31.45
C LEU A 30 -18.92 -18.84 -32.18
N PHE A 31 -19.44 -17.76 -32.78
CA PHE A 31 -20.70 -17.77 -33.54
C PHE A 31 -20.60 -18.51 -34.88
N PHE A 32 -19.47 -18.39 -35.58
CA PHE A 32 -19.28 -18.99 -36.91
C PHE A 32 -18.58 -20.34 -36.90
N TYR A 33 -18.20 -20.87 -35.72
CA TYR A 33 -17.59 -22.18 -35.59
C TYR A 33 -18.45 -23.32 -36.17
N THR A 34 -19.77 -23.21 -36.06
CA THR A 34 -20.73 -24.22 -36.55
C THR A 34 -21.06 -24.11 -38.04
N GLN A 35 -20.64 -23.03 -38.71
CA GLN A 35 -21.04 -22.67 -40.10
C GLN A 35 -20.02 -23.14 -41.17
N GLY A 36 -18.98 -23.89 -40.78
CA GLY A 36 -17.98 -24.47 -41.68
C GLY A 36 -16.76 -23.58 -41.98
N PHE A 37 -15.64 -24.21 -42.33
CA PHE A 37 -14.32 -23.56 -42.50
C PHE A 37 -14.31 -22.40 -43.50
N TYR A 38 -15.07 -22.50 -44.59
CA TYR A 38 -15.12 -21.46 -45.63
C TYR A 38 -15.73 -20.13 -45.13
N GLN A 39 -16.81 -20.18 -44.35
CA GLN A 39 -17.42 -18.99 -43.76
C GLN A 39 -16.52 -18.37 -42.68
N TRP A 40 -15.78 -19.20 -41.96
CA TRP A 40 -14.80 -18.76 -40.97
C TRP A 40 -13.63 -17.98 -41.62
N VAL A 41 -13.01 -18.52 -42.69
CA VAL A 41 -11.93 -17.86 -43.45
C VAL A 41 -12.42 -16.54 -44.07
N ARG A 42 -13.66 -16.51 -44.59
CA ARG A 42 -14.23 -15.31 -45.20
C ARG A 42 -14.36 -14.13 -44.23
N GLY A 43 -14.43 -14.35 -42.93
CA GLY A 43 -14.40 -13.26 -41.94
C GLY A 43 -13.06 -13.07 -41.22
N ALA A 44 -12.05 -13.92 -41.46
CA ALA A 44 -10.75 -13.83 -40.81
C ALA A 44 -10.00 -12.54 -41.17
N TRP A 45 -10.23 -11.99 -42.36
CA TRP A 45 -9.67 -10.69 -42.76
C TRP A 45 -10.16 -9.55 -41.87
N PHE A 46 -11.41 -9.62 -41.36
CA PHE A 46 -11.97 -8.60 -40.48
C PHE A 46 -11.29 -8.62 -39.11
N ASP A 47 -10.99 -9.82 -38.58
CA ASP A 47 -10.24 -9.98 -37.34
C ASP A 47 -8.80 -9.46 -37.47
N LEU A 48 -8.15 -9.79 -38.59
CA LEU A 48 -6.82 -9.27 -38.91
C LEU A 48 -6.83 -7.74 -39.03
N LEU A 49 -7.88 -7.15 -39.62
CA LEU A 49 -8.06 -5.71 -39.71
C LEU A 49 -8.23 -5.08 -38.32
N ILE A 50 -9.01 -5.69 -37.42
CA ILE A 50 -9.15 -5.23 -36.03
C ILE A 50 -7.78 -5.25 -35.33
N VAL A 51 -7.06 -6.37 -35.40
CA VAL A 51 -5.73 -6.52 -34.79
C VAL A 51 -4.76 -5.47 -35.35
N LEU A 52 -4.76 -5.27 -36.66
CA LEU A 52 -3.94 -4.27 -37.34
C LEU A 52 -4.25 -2.85 -36.85
N LEU A 53 -5.54 -2.48 -36.75
CA LEU A 53 -5.96 -1.17 -36.25
C LEU A 53 -5.53 -0.94 -34.79
N ILE A 54 -5.63 -1.97 -33.94
CA ILE A 54 -5.19 -1.89 -32.53
C ILE A 54 -3.68 -1.66 -32.45
N ILE A 55 -2.88 -2.39 -33.25
CA ILE A 55 -1.42 -2.21 -33.31
C ILE A 55 -1.06 -0.83 -33.89
N LEU A 56 -1.71 -0.43 -34.98
CA LEU A 56 -1.50 0.87 -35.63
C LEU A 56 -1.80 2.02 -34.66
N PHE A 57 -2.90 1.93 -33.91
CA PHE A 57 -3.23 2.92 -32.89
C PHE A 57 -2.18 2.96 -31.77
N GLY A 58 -1.69 1.80 -31.32
CA GLY A 58 -0.57 1.69 -30.37
C GLY A 58 0.71 2.35 -30.89
N TYR A 59 1.01 2.18 -32.18
CA TYR A 59 2.15 2.79 -32.87
C TYR A 59 2.02 4.31 -33.00
N ILE A 60 0.88 4.81 -33.48
CA ILE A 60 0.58 6.25 -33.58
C ILE A 60 0.77 6.91 -32.21
N ARG A 61 0.25 6.29 -31.15
CA ARG A 61 0.40 6.78 -29.77
C ARG A 61 1.85 6.81 -29.31
N TRP A 62 2.68 5.87 -29.73
CA TRP A 62 4.11 5.85 -29.43
C TRP A 62 4.85 6.99 -30.15
N VAL A 63 4.55 7.25 -31.43
CA VAL A 63 5.14 8.35 -32.20
C VAL A 63 4.84 9.71 -31.57
N PHE A 64 3.60 9.96 -31.16
CA PHE A 64 3.24 11.26 -30.57
C PHE A 64 3.69 11.47 -29.12
N ASN A 65 4.11 10.41 -28.42
CA ASN A 65 4.66 10.54 -27.08
C ASN A 65 6.17 10.75 -27.19
N THR A 66 6.68 11.87 -26.66
CA THR A 66 8.11 12.18 -26.68
C THR A 66 8.56 12.74 -25.35
N PHE A 67 9.85 12.63 -25.04
CA PHE A 67 10.43 13.20 -23.84
C PHE A 67 11.81 13.78 -24.12
N LYS A 68 12.28 14.66 -23.23
CA LYS A 68 13.63 15.24 -23.30
C LYS A 68 14.19 15.42 -21.90
N VAL A 69 15.36 14.85 -21.66
CA VAL A 69 16.10 14.95 -20.39
C VAL A 69 17.04 16.16 -20.44
N ALA A 70 16.57 17.30 -19.93
CA ALA A 70 17.34 18.54 -19.86
C ALA A 70 18.12 18.64 -18.54
N ASN A 71 18.98 19.65 -18.37
CA ASN A 71 19.82 19.78 -17.17
C ASN A 71 19.03 20.26 -15.94
N ARG A 72 17.95 21.03 -16.14
CA ARG A 72 17.12 21.57 -15.04
C ARG A 72 15.88 20.73 -14.74
N GLY A 73 15.54 19.77 -15.59
CA GLY A 73 14.32 18.98 -15.48
C GLY A 73 14.03 18.14 -16.72
N ILE A 74 12.89 17.45 -16.69
CA ILE A 74 12.40 16.65 -17.81
C ILE A 74 11.23 17.33 -18.53
N TYR A 75 11.26 17.32 -19.85
CA TYR A 75 10.11 17.68 -20.69
C TYR A 75 9.42 16.42 -21.17
N VAL A 76 8.10 16.37 -21.07
CA VAL A 76 7.29 15.23 -21.50
C VAL A 76 6.13 15.75 -22.35
N SER A 77 6.01 15.26 -23.57
CA SER A 77 4.91 15.54 -24.49
C SER A 77 4.07 14.27 -24.65
N LYS A 78 2.76 14.38 -24.45
CA LYS A 78 1.82 13.26 -24.57
C LYS A 78 0.55 13.68 -25.31
N GLY A 79 -0.03 12.75 -26.07
CA GLY A 79 -1.34 12.89 -26.69
C GLY A 79 -1.30 12.88 -28.21
N ILE A 80 -2.37 12.35 -28.82
CA ILE A 80 -2.51 12.20 -30.29
C ILE A 80 -3.24 13.42 -30.85
N PHE A 81 -4.47 13.67 -30.39
CA PHE A 81 -5.31 14.81 -30.81
C PHE A 81 -5.17 16.03 -29.88
N ILE A 82 -5.03 15.78 -28.57
CA ILE A 82 -4.83 16.83 -27.55
C ILE A 82 -3.41 16.70 -27.03
N TRP A 83 -2.51 17.57 -27.50
CA TRP A 83 -1.12 17.57 -27.06
C TRP A 83 -0.96 18.24 -25.70
N GLN A 84 -0.40 17.51 -24.75
CA GLN A 84 -0.04 17.99 -23.43
C GLN A 84 1.47 18.00 -23.28
N LYS A 85 2.06 19.19 -23.13
CA LYS A 85 3.48 19.37 -22.80
C LYS A 85 3.61 19.68 -21.31
N ARG A 86 4.48 18.95 -20.62
CA ARG A 86 4.77 19.13 -19.19
C ARG A 86 6.26 19.30 -18.99
N PHE A 87 6.63 20.24 -18.14
CA PHE A 87 8.00 20.41 -17.67
C PHE A 87 8.03 20.16 -16.16
N ILE A 88 8.90 19.24 -15.73
CA ILE A 88 9.09 18.93 -14.31
C ILE A 88 10.53 19.28 -13.93
N PRO A 89 10.73 20.36 -13.16
CA PRO A 89 12.03 20.71 -12.60
C PRO A 89 12.52 19.63 -11.63
N TYR A 90 13.81 19.28 -11.69
CA TYR A 90 14.38 18.30 -10.77
C TYR A 90 14.26 18.72 -9.30
N THR A 91 14.34 20.03 -9.03
CA THR A 91 14.14 20.63 -7.70
C THR A 91 12.76 20.38 -7.11
N ASN A 92 11.75 20.04 -7.91
CA ASN A 92 10.37 19.80 -7.46
C ASN A 92 10.02 18.31 -7.38
N VAL A 93 10.86 17.42 -7.91
CA VAL A 93 10.67 15.96 -7.85
C VAL A 93 10.85 15.47 -6.41
N ALA A 94 9.83 14.84 -5.85
CA ALA A 94 9.87 14.25 -4.52
C ALA A 94 10.35 12.80 -4.56
N THR A 95 9.88 12.05 -5.56
CA THR A 95 10.20 10.63 -5.72
C THR A 95 10.52 10.31 -7.18
N VAL A 96 11.59 9.55 -7.38
CA VAL A 96 11.93 8.88 -8.63
C VAL A 96 11.87 7.38 -8.40
N ILE A 97 11.11 6.67 -9.23
CA ILE A 97 10.98 5.21 -9.18
C ILE A 97 11.47 4.64 -10.49
N VAL A 98 12.31 3.62 -10.42
CA VAL A 98 12.71 2.83 -11.58
C VAL A 98 12.36 1.39 -11.36
N GLU A 99 11.43 0.92 -12.19
CA GLU A 99 10.99 -0.46 -12.23
C GLU A 99 11.68 -1.18 -13.38
N SER A 100 12.28 -2.32 -13.06
CA SER A 100 12.93 -3.22 -14.00
C SER A 100 12.35 -4.63 -13.83
N PRO A 101 11.18 -4.91 -14.44
CA PRO A 101 10.64 -6.26 -14.52
C PRO A 101 11.62 -7.20 -15.22
N PHE A 102 11.70 -8.46 -14.78
CA PHE A 102 12.62 -9.45 -15.34
C PHE A 102 12.46 -9.60 -16.86
N TYR A 103 11.23 -9.56 -17.38
CA TYR A 103 10.91 -9.72 -18.80
C TYR A 103 11.28 -8.49 -19.67
N TRP A 104 11.60 -7.34 -19.06
CA TRP A 104 12.15 -6.18 -19.78
C TRP A 104 13.66 -6.07 -19.72
N MET A 105 14.30 -6.90 -18.88
CA MET A 105 15.74 -6.91 -18.73
C MET A 105 16.48 -7.24 -20.04
N PRO A 106 16.04 -8.21 -20.87
CA PRO A 106 16.72 -8.54 -22.14
C PRO A 106 16.69 -7.38 -23.15
N ILE A 107 15.57 -6.66 -23.22
CA ILE A 107 15.38 -5.52 -24.13
C ILE A 107 15.91 -4.20 -23.54
N ARG A 108 16.58 -4.22 -22.39
CA ARG A 108 17.14 -3.05 -21.69
C ARG A 108 16.11 -1.92 -21.45
N ALA A 109 14.84 -2.27 -21.30
CA ALA A 109 13.77 -1.34 -21.03
C ALA A 109 13.53 -1.20 -19.52
N VAL A 110 13.26 0.01 -19.07
CA VAL A 110 12.90 0.31 -17.68
C VAL A 110 11.73 1.28 -17.65
N ARG A 111 10.88 1.18 -16.64
CA ARG A 111 9.84 2.17 -16.39
C ARG A 111 10.30 3.14 -15.33
N VAL A 112 10.41 4.40 -15.71
CA VAL A 112 10.71 5.52 -14.82
C VAL A 112 9.41 6.22 -14.48
N THR A 113 9.14 6.39 -13.19
CA THR A 113 8.06 7.26 -12.71
C THR A 113 8.62 8.38 -11.85
N LEU A 114 8.08 9.56 -12.03
CA LEU A 114 8.46 10.76 -11.30
C LEU A 114 7.21 11.36 -10.70
N ASP A 115 7.37 11.87 -9.50
CA ASP A 115 6.27 12.46 -8.76
C ASP A 115 6.70 13.69 -7.98
N THR A 116 5.83 14.69 -7.95
CA THR A 116 6.03 15.95 -7.25
C THR A 116 5.00 16.11 -6.14
N ASN A 117 5.24 17.03 -5.21
CA ASN A 117 4.29 17.32 -4.12
C ASN A 117 2.95 17.90 -4.60
N ALA A 118 2.88 18.37 -5.85
CA ALA A 118 1.64 18.87 -6.47
C ALA A 118 0.83 17.75 -7.17
N GLY A 119 1.36 16.54 -7.23
CA GLY A 119 0.78 15.42 -7.97
C GLY A 119 -0.51 14.89 -7.36
N GLY A 120 -1.28 14.16 -8.18
CA GLY A 120 -2.54 13.54 -7.76
C GLY A 120 -2.34 12.26 -6.96
N LYS A 121 -3.29 11.93 -6.06
CA LYS A 121 -3.20 10.75 -5.18
C LYS A 121 -3.09 9.40 -5.90
N HIS A 122 -3.70 9.27 -7.09
CA HIS A 122 -3.85 7.97 -7.76
C HIS A 122 -3.06 7.84 -9.07
N ARG A 123 -2.35 8.88 -9.49
CA ARG A 123 -1.56 8.88 -10.74
C ARG A 123 -0.25 9.60 -10.51
N TYR A 124 0.83 8.99 -11.00
CA TYR A 124 2.13 9.64 -11.08
C TYR A 124 2.09 10.81 -12.07
N ASP A 125 2.81 11.88 -11.76
CA ASP A 125 2.91 13.04 -12.65
C ASP A 125 3.51 12.67 -14.00
N VAL A 126 4.56 11.82 -13.97
CA VAL A 126 5.18 11.23 -15.15
C VAL A 126 5.39 9.74 -14.93
N SER A 127 5.03 8.96 -15.94
CA SER A 127 5.35 7.55 -16.08
C SER A 127 5.74 7.31 -17.54
N LEU A 128 6.96 6.82 -17.75
CA LEU A 128 7.57 6.62 -19.05
C LEU A 128 8.39 5.33 -19.06
N THR A 129 8.17 4.51 -20.08
CA THR A 129 9.02 3.36 -20.38
C THR A 129 10.13 3.83 -21.32
N MET A 130 11.38 3.80 -20.88
CA MET A 130 12.55 4.30 -21.63
C MET A 130 13.69 3.29 -21.60
N ARG A 131 14.76 3.56 -22.37
CA ARG A 131 15.97 2.73 -22.32
C ARG A 131 16.64 2.92 -20.96
N ARG A 132 17.33 1.88 -20.49
CA ARG A 132 18.08 1.93 -19.23
C ARG A 132 19.13 3.05 -19.21
N GLU A 133 19.74 3.35 -20.35
CA GLU A 133 20.74 4.43 -20.51
C GLU A 133 20.11 5.82 -20.31
N ASP A 134 18.93 6.07 -20.89
CA ASP A 134 18.20 7.34 -20.70
C ASP A 134 17.78 7.53 -19.24
N ALA A 135 17.35 6.44 -18.58
CA ALA A 135 17.00 6.46 -17.16
C ALA A 135 18.22 6.78 -16.28
N LEU A 136 19.38 6.20 -16.58
CA LEU A 136 20.64 6.52 -15.90
C LEU A 136 21.04 7.98 -16.12
N ASN A 137 20.92 8.49 -17.34
CA ASN A 137 21.18 9.90 -17.66
C ASN A 137 20.26 10.85 -16.90
N LEU A 138 18.96 10.52 -16.83
CA LEU A 138 17.99 11.27 -16.04
C LEU A 138 18.37 11.33 -14.56
N MET A 139 18.79 10.20 -13.98
CA MET A 139 19.18 10.10 -12.57
C MET A 139 20.45 10.90 -12.26
N MET A 140 21.45 10.82 -13.14
CA MET A 140 22.69 11.59 -13.01
C MET A 140 22.40 13.10 -13.05
N LYS A 141 21.59 13.55 -14.01
CA LYS A 141 21.22 14.96 -14.16
C LYS A 141 20.29 15.47 -13.07
N SER A 142 19.43 14.62 -12.52
CA SER A 142 18.57 15.01 -11.40
C SER A 142 19.31 15.12 -10.06
N GLN A 143 20.63 14.92 -10.02
CA GLN A 143 21.44 14.83 -8.79
C GLN A 143 20.90 13.78 -7.79
N LEU A 144 20.20 12.77 -8.32
CA LEU A 144 19.70 11.62 -7.58
C LEU A 144 20.52 10.40 -8.02
N PRO A 145 21.84 10.37 -7.74
CA PRO A 145 22.73 9.37 -8.33
C PRO A 145 22.21 7.96 -7.99
N LEU A 146 22.10 7.10 -9.00
CA LEU A 146 21.96 5.67 -8.78
C LEU A 146 23.30 5.16 -8.29
N ARG A 147 23.39 4.99 -6.97
CA ARG A 147 24.39 4.13 -6.33
C ARG A 147 25.81 4.41 -6.82
N GLY A 148 26.31 5.62 -6.56
CA GLY A 148 27.74 5.88 -6.55
C GLY A 148 28.36 5.25 -5.31
N ASN A 149 29.45 4.50 -5.47
CA ASN A 149 30.15 3.82 -4.36
C ASN A 149 30.82 4.80 -3.39
N GLU A 150 30.85 6.09 -3.72
CA GLU A 150 31.51 7.12 -2.94
C GLU A 150 30.52 7.81 -1.98
N GLY A 151 30.61 7.45 -0.69
CA GLY A 151 29.93 8.17 0.39
C GLY A 151 28.71 7.47 1.03
N ILE A 152 28.44 6.19 0.75
CA ILE A 152 27.40 5.45 1.47
C ILE A 152 27.86 5.19 2.92
N ARG A 153 27.43 6.05 3.85
CA ARG A 153 27.80 5.94 5.28
C ARG A 153 27.37 4.62 5.92
N LYS A 154 26.21 4.06 5.55
CA LYS A 154 25.72 2.73 5.97
C LYS A 154 24.47 2.33 5.18
N THR A 155 24.32 1.04 4.86
CA THR A 155 23.11 0.50 4.22
C THR A 155 22.35 -0.38 5.22
N TYR A 156 21.07 -0.11 5.42
CA TYR A 156 20.16 -0.98 6.15
C TYR A 156 19.75 -2.16 5.28
N ARG A 157 19.94 -3.38 5.79
CA ARG A 157 19.43 -4.62 5.20
C ARG A 157 18.65 -5.40 6.27
N PRO A 158 17.36 -5.67 6.04
CA PRO A 158 16.55 -6.46 6.96
C PRO A 158 16.96 -7.94 6.92
N LYS A 159 16.72 -8.64 8.02
CA LYS A 159 16.81 -10.11 8.06
C LYS A 159 15.69 -10.73 7.22
N ASN A 160 15.90 -11.93 6.67
CA ASN A 160 14.85 -12.65 5.92
C ASN A 160 13.57 -12.83 6.75
N PHE A 161 13.70 -13.04 8.06
CA PHE A 161 12.57 -13.10 8.99
C PHE A 161 11.73 -11.80 8.98
N TYR A 162 12.35 -10.63 8.90
CA TYR A 162 11.62 -9.34 8.85
C TYR A 162 10.87 -9.13 7.54
N ILE A 163 11.41 -9.65 6.43
CA ILE A 163 10.66 -9.72 5.16
C ILE A 163 9.47 -10.66 5.32
N GLY A 164 9.67 -11.83 5.93
CA GLY A 164 8.60 -12.76 6.26
C GLY A 164 7.48 -12.12 7.08
N VAL A 165 7.82 -11.42 8.16
CA VAL A 165 6.84 -10.71 9.01
C VAL A 165 6.08 -9.65 8.22
N LEU A 166 6.75 -8.84 7.38
CA LEU A 166 6.07 -7.87 6.52
C LEU A 166 5.08 -8.59 5.59
N SER A 167 5.55 -9.58 4.83
CA SER A 167 4.73 -10.32 3.87
C SER A 167 3.52 -11.01 4.53
N LEU A 168 3.70 -11.54 5.74
CA LEU A 168 2.65 -12.20 6.55
C LEU A 168 1.53 -11.23 6.94
N LEU A 169 1.89 -10.00 7.30
CA LEU A 169 0.96 -8.99 7.79
C LEU A 169 0.30 -8.18 6.67
N THR A 170 0.91 -8.17 5.49
CA THR A 170 0.42 -7.43 4.32
C THR A 170 -0.30 -8.31 3.31
N SER A 171 -0.18 -9.63 3.41
CA SER A 171 -0.89 -10.57 2.53
C SER A 171 -2.39 -10.50 2.76
N ASN A 172 -3.14 -10.58 1.65
CA ASN A 172 -4.60 -10.60 1.65
C ASN A 172 -5.08 -11.88 0.97
N SER A 173 -5.87 -12.68 1.68
CA SER A 173 -6.43 -13.94 1.18
C SER A 173 -7.20 -13.73 -0.11
N LEU A 174 -8.07 -12.71 -0.18
CA LEU A 174 -8.88 -12.44 -1.37
C LEU A 174 -8.01 -12.20 -2.61
N SER A 175 -6.95 -11.41 -2.48
CA SER A 175 -6.06 -11.15 -3.62
C SER A 175 -5.38 -12.43 -4.08
N GLY A 176 -4.93 -13.28 -3.15
CA GLY A 176 -4.28 -14.53 -3.52
C GLY A 176 -5.25 -15.60 -4.02
N VAL A 177 -6.50 -15.65 -3.54
CA VAL A 177 -7.56 -16.48 -4.13
C VAL A 177 -7.82 -16.05 -5.58
N LEU A 178 -7.96 -14.75 -5.84
CA LEU A 178 -8.16 -14.24 -7.20
C LEU A 178 -6.97 -14.55 -8.12
N PHE A 179 -5.74 -14.44 -7.60
CA PHE A 179 -4.55 -14.84 -8.35
C PHE A 179 -4.51 -16.34 -8.61
N ALA A 180 -4.78 -17.17 -7.60
CA ALA A 180 -4.81 -18.61 -7.73
C ALA A 180 -5.89 -19.07 -8.72
N SER A 181 -7.10 -18.52 -8.63
CA SER A 181 -8.20 -18.83 -9.55
C SER A 181 -7.87 -18.40 -10.98
N ALA A 182 -7.29 -17.21 -11.18
CA ALA A 182 -6.87 -16.75 -12.49
C ALA A 182 -5.76 -17.63 -13.09
N LEU A 183 -4.79 -18.07 -12.27
CA LEU A 183 -3.75 -18.99 -12.70
C LEU A 183 -4.31 -20.36 -13.06
N ILE A 184 -5.20 -20.92 -12.23
CA ILE A 184 -5.83 -22.23 -12.49
C ILE A 184 -6.60 -22.15 -13.81
N SER A 185 -7.44 -21.13 -14.00
CA SER A 185 -8.21 -20.92 -15.22
C SER A 185 -7.31 -20.71 -16.45
N GLN A 186 -6.30 -19.83 -16.38
CA GLN A 186 -5.37 -19.60 -17.50
C GLN A 186 -4.55 -20.85 -17.83
N THR A 187 -4.20 -21.66 -16.82
CA THR A 187 -3.49 -22.91 -17.01
C THR A 187 -4.39 -23.97 -17.63
N GLY A 188 -5.66 -24.04 -17.25
CA GLY A 188 -6.66 -24.90 -17.89
C GLY A 188 -6.89 -24.55 -19.36
N ASP A 189 -6.82 -23.26 -19.71
CA ASP A 189 -6.92 -22.81 -21.11
C ASP A 189 -5.68 -23.18 -21.96
N ILE A 190 -4.50 -23.30 -21.33
CA ILE A 190 -3.23 -23.60 -22.01
C ILE A 190 -2.94 -25.12 -22.05
N LEU A 191 -3.18 -25.83 -20.94
CA LEU A 191 -2.81 -27.23 -20.71
C LEU A 191 -4.02 -28.19 -20.80
N GLY A 192 -5.24 -27.67 -20.95
CA GLY A 192 -6.47 -28.45 -21.09
C GLY A 192 -7.32 -28.52 -19.80
N ARG A 193 -8.66 -28.51 -19.97
CA ARG A 193 -9.64 -28.54 -18.87
C ARG A 193 -9.61 -29.82 -18.04
N GLU A 194 -9.10 -30.91 -18.60
CA GLU A 194 -8.92 -32.18 -17.88
C GLU A 194 -7.92 -32.03 -16.72
N PHE A 195 -6.83 -31.28 -16.94
CA PHE A 195 -5.84 -30.99 -15.90
C PHE A 195 -6.42 -30.12 -14.77
N GLU A 196 -7.24 -29.12 -15.13
CA GLU A 196 -7.96 -28.30 -14.16
C GLU A 196 -8.89 -29.15 -13.28
N ASN A 197 -9.72 -30.00 -13.90
CA ASN A 197 -10.66 -30.86 -13.18
C ASN A 197 -9.94 -31.88 -12.28
N GLN A 198 -8.81 -32.43 -12.73
CA GLN A 198 -7.98 -33.31 -11.91
C GLN A 198 -7.37 -32.56 -10.72
N LEU A 199 -6.84 -31.35 -10.92
CA LEU A 199 -6.31 -30.54 -9.82
C LEU A 199 -7.39 -30.17 -8.81
N VAL A 200 -8.55 -29.70 -9.27
CA VAL A 200 -9.67 -29.30 -8.40
C VAL A 200 -10.21 -30.50 -7.63
N SER A 201 -10.38 -31.65 -8.28
CA SER A 201 -10.88 -32.86 -7.59
C SER A 201 -9.90 -33.37 -6.52
N GLN A 202 -8.60 -33.40 -6.80
CA GLN A 202 -7.56 -33.76 -5.82
C GLN A 202 -7.55 -32.81 -4.62
N LEU A 203 -7.62 -31.50 -4.86
CA LEU A 203 -7.71 -30.50 -3.80
C LEU A 203 -8.97 -30.69 -2.95
N THR A 204 -10.10 -30.99 -3.57
CA THR A 204 -11.37 -31.22 -2.87
C THR A 204 -11.32 -32.47 -2.00
N GLN A 205 -10.69 -33.55 -2.47
CA GLN A 205 -10.48 -34.76 -1.68
C GLN A 205 -9.57 -34.51 -0.46
N ILE A 206 -8.47 -33.77 -0.64
CA ILE A 206 -7.58 -33.38 0.48
C ILE A 206 -8.34 -32.52 1.52
N VAL A 207 -9.20 -31.62 1.07
CA VAL A 207 -10.04 -30.80 1.95
C VAL A 207 -10.99 -31.67 2.78
N HIS A 208 -11.61 -32.69 2.17
CA HIS A 208 -12.50 -33.61 2.87
C HIS A 208 -11.77 -34.48 3.90
N THR A 209 -10.56 -34.96 3.59
CA THR A 209 -9.77 -35.79 4.52
C THR A 209 -9.22 -34.98 5.69
N LEU A 210 -8.90 -33.71 5.46
CA LEU A 210 -8.42 -32.78 6.48
C LEU A 210 -9.55 -32.02 7.18
N ALA A 211 -10.82 -32.43 7.06
CA ALA A 211 -11.92 -31.65 7.62
C ALA A 211 -11.93 -31.56 9.16
N PHE A 212 -11.15 -32.37 9.91
CA PHE A 212 -11.01 -32.30 11.39
C PHE A 212 -12.31 -32.02 12.17
N GLY A 213 -13.44 -32.64 11.77
CA GLY A 213 -14.75 -32.45 12.42
C GLY A 213 -15.48 -31.13 12.09
N LEU A 214 -14.94 -30.31 11.18
CA LEU A 214 -15.62 -29.13 10.64
C LEU A 214 -16.69 -29.54 9.60
N PRO A 215 -17.80 -28.79 9.49
CA PRO A 215 -18.72 -28.95 8.37
C PRO A 215 -18.00 -28.84 7.03
N PRO A 216 -18.26 -29.71 6.03
CA PRO A 216 -17.52 -29.72 4.76
C PRO A 216 -17.47 -28.37 4.05
N ALA A 217 -18.59 -27.63 4.07
CA ALA A 217 -18.65 -26.28 3.50
C ALA A 217 -17.69 -25.30 4.21
N ALA A 218 -17.57 -25.38 5.53
CA ALA A 218 -16.66 -24.54 6.31
C ALA A 218 -15.19 -24.89 6.03
N ALA A 219 -14.88 -26.17 5.88
CA ALA A 219 -13.54 -26.64 5.52
C ALA A 219 -13.11 -26.11 4.14
N ILE A 220 -13.97 -26.23 3.12
CA ILE A 220 -13.71 -25.70 1.76
C ILE A 220 -13.41 -24.20 1.82
N VAL A 221 -14.25 -23.42 2.50
CA VAL A 221 -14.03 -21.97 2.63
C VAL A 221 -12.73 -21.67 3.37
N GLY A 222 -12.49 -22.34 4.50
CA GLY A 222 -11.28 -22.17 5.32
C GLY A 222 -10.01 -22.45 4.53
N TYR A 223 -9.93 -23.59 3.86
CA TYR A 223 -8.76 -23.97 3.07
C TYR A 223 -8.56 -23.09 1.84
N THR A 224 -9.63 -22.66 1.17
CA THR A 224 -9.54 -21.70 0.07
C THR A 224 -8.94 -20.38 0.54
N LEU A 225 -9.41 -19.86 1.69
CA LEU A 225 -8.88 -18.63 2.27
C LEU A 225 -7.41 -18.79 2.71
N LEU A 226 -7.05 -19.93 3.31
CA LEU A 226 -5.68 -20.23 3.72
C LEU A 226 -4.74 -20.38 2.52
N GLY A 227 -5.14 -21.12 1.49
CA GLY A 227 -4.37 -21.31 0.26
C GLY A 227 -4.19 -19.99 -0.49
N GLY A 228 -5.27 -19.21 -0.64
CA GLY A 228 -5.17 -17.87 -1.21
C GLY A 228 -4.27 -16.95 -0.38
N TRP A 229 -4.37 -17.00 0.95
CA TRP A 229 -3.47 -16.24 1.81
C TRP A 229 -2.01 -16.67 1.64
N LEU A 230 -1.72 -17.98 1.51
CA LEU A 230 -0.38 -18.51 1.29
C LEU A 230 0.20 -18.01 -0.04
N VAL A 231 -0.58 -18.03 -1.12
CA VAL A 231 -0.17 -17.46 -2.41
C VAL A 231 0.15 -15.96 -2.27
N GLY A 232 -0.73 -15.21 -1.60
CA GLY A 232 -0.50 -13.79 -1.32
C GLY A 232 0.76 -13.54 -0.50
N PHE A 233 1.04 -14.39 0.48
CA PHE A 233 2.25 -14.36 1.31
C PHE A 233 3.52 -14.61 0.48
N LEU A 234 3.53 -15.66 -0.36
CA LEU A 234 4.66 -16.00 -1.22
C LEU A 234 4.95 -14.89 -2.25
N LEU A 235 3.91 -14.31 -2.85
CA LEU A 235 4.05 -13.14 -3.72
C LEU A 235 4.63 -11.94 -2.96
N GLY A 236 4.18 -11.71 -1.73
CA GLY A 236 4.73 -10.70 -0.84
C GLY A 236 6.23 -10.89 -0.56
N LEU A 237 6.66 -12.14 -0.33
CA LEU A 237 8.08 -12.46 -0.13
C LEU A 237 8.90 -12.11 -1.36
N ILE A 238 8.43 -12.49 -2.56
CA ILE A 238 9.12 -12.20 -3.81
C ILE A 238 9.16 -10.69 -4.10
N HIS A 239 8.09 -9.97 -3.74
CA HIS A 239 7.95 -8.54 -3.92
C HIS A 239 8.92 -7.74 -3.04
N HIS A 240 9.15 -8.18 -1.80
CA HIS A 240 10.02 -7.48 -0.83
C HIS A 240 11.38 -8.14 -0.62
N LYS A 241 11.71 -9.22 -1.35
CA LYS A 241 13.04 -9.83 -1.32
C LYS A 241 14.10 -8.82 -1.73
N ASN A 242 15.31 -8.97 -1.19
CA ASN A 242 16.46 -8.07 -1.45
C ASN A 242 16.19 -6.60 -1.08
N PHE A 243 15.32 -6.35 -0.11
CA PHE A 243 15.07 -5.01 0.40
C PHE A 243 16.36 -4.39 0.93
N THR A 244 16.69 -3.17 0.51
CA THR A 244 17.77 -2.38 1.10
C THR A 244 17.36 -0.91 1.18
N ALA A 245 17.78 -0.22 2.24
CA ALA A 245 17.60 1.22 2.37
C ALA A 245 18.93 1.88 2.72
N SER A 246 19.29 2.95 2.02
CA SER A 246 20.52 3.70 2.26
C SER A 246 20.29 5.19 2.05
N ARG A 247 21.08 6.03 2.72
CA ARG A 247 21.02 7.48 2.56
C ARG A 247 22.35 8.00 2.01
N GLN A 248 22.28 8.92 1.04
CA GLN A 248 23.43 9.69 0.55
C GLN A 248 23.04 11.17 0.50
N GLY A 249 23.64 11.99 1.35
CA GLY A 249 23.33 13.41 1.44
C GLY A 249 21.84 13.67 1.73
N ASN A 250 21.15 14.31 0.77
CA ASN A 250 19.73 14.66 0.85
C ASN A 250 18.79 13.63 0.17
N SER A 251 19.32 12.49 -0.27
CA SER A 251 18.59 11.47 -1.02
C SER A 251 18.56 10.15 -0.26
N LEU A 252 17.36 9.58 -0.12
CA LEU A 252 17.11 8.28 0.48
C LEU A 252 16.80 7.27 -0.63
N TYR A 253 17.60 6.20 -0.71
CA TYR A 253 17.48 5.15 -1.70
C TYR A 253 16.88 3.90 -1.10
N ILE A 254 15.87 3.35 -1.76
CA ILE A 254 15.25 2.08 -1.37
C ILE A 254 15.26 1.16 -2.58
N SER A 255 15.71 -0.07 -2.42
CA SER A 255 15.64 -1.10 -3.46
C SER A 255 14.86 -2.30 -2.96
N GLU A 256 13.95 -2.86 -3.77
CA GLU A 256 13.24 -4.09 -3.42
C GLU A 256 12.86 -4.92 -4.65
N GLY A 257 12.53 -6.19 -4.40
CA GLY A 257 11.97 -7.12 -5.38
C GLY A 257 13.01 -8.00 -6.07
N SER A 258 12.64 -9.25 -6.33
CA SER A 258 13.45 -10.21 -7.08
C SER A 258 13.06 -10.29 -8.56
N LEU A 259 11.75 -10.49 -8.84
CA LEU A 259 11.20 -10.58 -10.21
C LEU A 259 11.02 -9.19 -10.84
N ILE A 260 10.45 -8.26 -10.09
CA ILE A 260 10.29 -6.87 -10.50
C ILE A 260 11.15 -6.04 -9.57
N ARG A 261 12.37 -5.74 -10.02
CA ARG A 261 13.31 -4.92 -9.24
C ARG A 261 12.85 -3.48 -9.27
N ARG A 262 12.65 -2.87 -8.12
CA ARG A 262 12.27 -1.47 -7.98
C ARG A 262 13.33 -0.72 -7.22
N TYR A 263 13.69 0.44 -7.75
CA TYR A 263 14.60 1.39 -7.12
C TYR A 263 13.86 2.70 -6.91
N TYR A 264 13.81 3.16 -5.67
CA TYR A 264 13.20 4.41 -5.26
C TYR A 264 14.31 5.36 -4.84
N SER A 265 14.23 6.61 -5.28
CA SER A 265 15.04 7.72 -4.79
C SER A 265 14.09 8.79 -4.29
N LEU A 266 14.16 9.05 -2.99
CA LEU A 266 13.28 9.96 -2.26
C LEU A 266 14.10 11.17 -1.78
N ASP A 267 13.59 12.38 -2.00
CA ASP A 267 14.18 13.59 -1.44
C ASP A 267 13.80 13.72 0.04
N VAL A 268 14.80 13.69 0.93
CA VAL A 268 14.60 13.70 2.39
C VAL A 268 13.83 14.94 2.85
N LYS A 269 14.10 16.11 2.26
CA LYS A 269 13.40 17.37 2.61
C LYS A 269 11.91 17.34 2.27
N LYS A 270 11.51 16.49 1.33
CA LYS A 270 10.12 16.36 0.87
C LYS A 270 9.38 15.20 1.52
N ILE A 271 10.03 14.46 2.41
CA ILE A 271 9.33 13.53 3.27
C ILE A 271 8.38 14.34 4.17
N HIS A 272 7.14 13.89 4.22
CA HIS A 272 6.07 14.55 4.96
C HIS A 272 6.07 14.12 6.43
N PHE A 273 6.17 12.81 6.68
CA PHE A 273 6.28 12.25 8.02
C PHE A 273 6.74 10.78 7.97
N VAL A 274 7.25 10.30 9.10
CA VAL A 274 7.60 8.88 9.31
C VAL A 274 6.58 8.25 10.25
N GLN A 275 6.17 7.01 9.96
CA GLN A 275 5.14 6.31 10.72
C GLN A 275 5.60 4.89 11.07
N LEU A 276 5.66 4.59 12.35
CA LEU A 276 5.77 3.23 12.88
C LEU A 276 4.36 2.64 13.00
N ARG A 277 4.19 1.42 12.51
CA ARG A 277 2.96 0.63 12.64
C ARG A 277 3.22 -0.63 13.44
N GLN A 278 2.30 -0.92 14.34
CA GLN A 278 2.36 -2.12 15.17
C GLN A 278 0.95 -2.71 15.36
N SER A 279 0.79 -3.98 15.03
CA SER A 279 -0.38 -4.80 15.42
C SER A 279 -0.19 -5.35 16.83
N LEU A 280 -1.24 -5.91 17.44
CA LEU A 280 -1.09 -6.65 18.69
C LEU A 280 -0.06 -7.80 18.57
N THR A 281 -0.11 -8.56 17.47
CA THR A 281 0.83 -9.66 17.22
C THR A 281 2.29 -9.17 17.17
N THR A 282 2.56 -8.08 16.44
CA THR A 282 3.92 -7.52 16.36
C THR A 282 4.33 -6.81 17.63
N LYS A 283 3.39 -6.26 18.41
CA LYS A 283 3.66 -5.73 19.75
C LYS A 283 4.14 -6.82 20.70
N PHE A 284 3.46 -7.96 20.69
CA PHE A 284 3.88 -9.15 21.46
C PHE A 284 5.27 -9.63 21.03
N LEU A 285 5.58 -9.61 19.73
CA LEU A 285 6.90 -9.96 19.20
C LEU A 285 7.97 -8.85 19.37
N GLY A 286 7.62 -7.67 19.89
CA GLY A 286 8.55 -6.53 20.01
C GLY A 286 9.01 -5.92 18.69
N LEU A 287 8.22 -6.08 17.61
CA LEU A 287 8.53 -5.64 16.25
C LEU A 287 7.71 -4.42 15.83
N PHE A 288 8.31 -3.57 15.00
CA PHE A 288 7.69 -2.40 14.38
C PHE A 288 7.95 -2.41 12.89
N MET A 289 6.96 -1.96 12.12
CA MET A 289 7.13 -1.68 10.68
C MET A 289 7.24 -0.17 10.50
N VAL A 290 8.26 0.30 9.77
CA VAL A 290 8.50 1.73 9.56
C VAL A 290 8.09 2.11 8.14
N PHE A 291 7.25 3.12 8.01
CA PHE A 291 6.74 3.68 6.76
C PHE A 291 7.19 5.13 6.62
N VAL A 292 7.47 5.54 5.39
CA VAL A 292 7.81 6.93 5.04
C VAL A 292 6.73 7.45 4.11
N HIS A 293 6.16 8.61 4.43
CA HIS A 293 5.15 9.25 3.59
C HIS A 293 5.81 10.37 2.81
N VAL A 294 5.95 10.17 1.51
CA VAL A 294 6.48 11.14 0.54
C VAL A 294 5.70 11.00 -0.75
N SER A 295 5.54 12.10 -1.49
CA SER A 295 4.75 12.08 -2.72
C SER A 295 5.31 11.08 -3.73
N GLY A 296 4.46 10.20 -4.23
CA GLY A 296 4.80 9.15 -5.19
C GLY A 296 5.16 7.80 -4.57
N TYR A 297 5.66 7.75 -3.35
CA TYR A 297 6.06 6.48 -2.75
C TYR A 297 4.86 5.72 -2.17
N GLY A 298 4.64 4.49 -2.62
CA GLY A 298 3.46 3.70 -2.24
C GLY A 298 2.18 4.03 -3.02
N LYS A 299 2.25 4.77 -4.13
CA LYS A 299 1.10 5.03 -5.02
C LYS A 299 0.66 3.83 -5.85
N GLN A 300 1.58 2.94 -6.19
CA GLN A 300 1.27 1.78 -7.06
C GLN A 300 0.41 0.78 -6.29
N LYS A 301 -0.54 0.14 -6.99
CA LYS A 301 -1.37 -0.94 -6.44
C LYS A 301 -0.46 -2.03 -5.86
N ASN A 302 -0.71 -2.43 -4.62
CA ASN A 302 0.09 -3.39 -3.84
C ASN A 302 1.53 -2.94 -3.50
N SER A 303 1.91 -1.68 -3.72
CA SER A 303 3.16 -1.13 -3.19
C SER A 303 2.90 -0.41 -1.89
N LEU A 304 3.70 -0.72 -0.87
CA LEU A 304 3.65 -0.04 0.42
C LEU A 304 4.87 0.87 0.54
N ALA A 305 4.71 2.05 1.12
CA ALA A 305 5.78 3.02 1.33
C ALA A 305 6.66 2.62 2.54
N VAL A 306 7.26 1.43 2.50
CA VAL A 306 7.99 0.80 3.62
C VAL A 306 9.44 1.23 3.62
N LEU A 307 9.90 1.80 4.73
CA LEU A 307 11.33 2.06 4.96
C LEU A 307 12.01 0.88 5.67
N MET A 308 11.32 0.27 6.63
CA MET A 308 11.84 -0.89 7.36
C MET A 308 10.73 -1.94 7.47
N PRO A 309 10.89 -3.11 6.80
CA PRO A 309 9.88 -4.17 6.78
C PRO A 309 9.46 -4.64 8.17
N ALA A 310 10.43 -4.93 9.03
CA ALA A 310 10.25 -5.06 10.47
C ALA A 310 11.58 -4.74 11.15
N ALA A 311 11.52 -4.22 12.37
CA ALA A 311 12.67 -3.97 13.21
C ALA A 311 12.26 -4.01 14.69
N THR A 312 13.18 -4.42 15.56
CA THR A 312 13.02 -4.20 17.00
C THR A 312 13.10 -2.71 17.33
N ARG A 313 12.62 -2.28 18.50
CA ARG A 313 12.70 -0.86 18.91
C ARG A 313 14.11 -0.27 18.78
N ARG A 314 15.11 -0.98 19.30
CA ARG A 314 16.53 -0.56 19.24
C ARG A 314 17.05 -0.48 17.81
N GLU A 315 16.71 -1.45 16.96
CA GLU A 315 17.11 -1.43 15.55
C GLU A 315 16.41 -0.31 14.78
N ALA A 316 15.13 -0.05 15.04
CA ALA A 316 14.37 1.01 14.42
C ALA A 316 14.96 2.38 14.79
N GLU A 317 15.16 2.65 16.07
CA GLU A 317 15.77 3.89 16.58
C GLU A 317 17.17 4.09 15.97
N ARG A 318 18.04 3.08 16.03
CA ARG A 318 19.41 3.15 15.46
C ARG A 318 19.40 3.41 13.96
N ASN A 319 18.58 2.67 13.19
CA ASN A 319 18.57 2.82 11.74
C ASN A 319 17.84 4.11 11.30
N LEU A 320 16.87 4.61 12.07
CA LEU A 320 16.22 5.88 11.81
C LEU A 320 17.16 7.05 12.07
N GLN A 321 17.95 7.02 13.14
CA GLN A 321 19.00 8.02 13.36
C GLN A 321 20.03 8.04 12.21
N LEU A 322 20.26 6.90 11.55
CA LEU A 322 21.16 6.82 10.39
C LEU A 322 20.51 7.30 9.09
N LEU A 323 19.23 6.99 8.87
CA LEU A 323 18.54 7.26 7.60
C LEU A 323 17.79 8.60 7.59
N LEU A 324 17.19 8.99 8.71
CA LEU A 324 16.33 10.17 8.86
C LEU A 324 16.50 10.82 10.26
N PRO A 325 17.71 11.29 10.63
CA PRO A 325 17.95 12.01 11.89
C PRO A 325 17.07 13.26 12.06
N GLU A 326 16.56 13.87 10.98
CA GLU A 326 15.72 15.07 11.02
C GLU A 326 14.29 14.80 11.52
N MET A 327 13.90 13.53 11.68
CA MET A 327 12.57 13.13 12.14
C MET A 327 12.71 12.19 13.33
N PRO A 328 13.23 12.68 14.48
CA PRO A 328 13.37 11.86 15.67
C PRO A 328 11.99 11.40 16.18
N PHE A 329 12.01 10.26 16.88
CA PHE A 329 10.87 9.78 17.65
C PHE A 329 11.20 9.95 19.11
N ASP A 330 10.45 10.80 19.82
CA ASP A 330 10.69 11.04 21.24
C ASP A 330 9.54 10.53 22.12
N ARG A 331 9.70 10.72 23.44
CA ARG A 331 8.71 10.47 24.45
C ARG A 331 7.52 11.41 24.28
N THR A 332 6.36 10.90 24.66
CA THR A 332 5.12 11.68 24.73
C THR A 332 5.07 12.40 26.07
N GLU A 333 4.61 13.63 26.07
CA GLU A 333 4.44 14.48 27.26
C GLU A 333 2.98 14.41 27.72
N VAL A 334 2.05 14.67 26.79
CA VAL A 334 0.61 14.68 27.06
C VAL A 334 0.00 13.32 26.78
N HIS A 335 -0.80 12.81 27.71
CA HIS A 335 -1.44 11.50 27.65
C HIS A 335 -2.95 11.61 27.94
N PRO A 336 -3.77 10.62 27.53
CA PRO A 336 -5.16 10.57 27.93
C PRO A 336 -5.33 10.52 29.45
N HIS A 337 -6.31 11.25 29.98
CA HIS A 337 -6.68 11.16 31.39
C HIS A 337 -7.15 9.74 31.76
N LYS A 338 -6.91 9.30 33.00
CA LYS A 338 -7.29 7.96 33.50
C LYS A 338 -8.78 7.64 33.30
N ASP A 339 -9.64 8.63 33.52
CA ASP A 339 -11.09 8.52 33.34
C ASP A 339 -11.53 8.42 31.87
N GLY A 340 -10.61 8.66 30.93
CA GLY A 340 -10.83 8.52 29.50
C GLY A 340 -10.89 7.07 29.00
N ILE A 341 -10.56 6.08 29.85
CA ILE A 341 -10.47 4.67 29.46
C ILE A 341 -11.77 4.12 28.87
N TRP A 342 -12.92 4.51 29.41
CA TRP A 342 -14.24 4.10 28.90
C TRP A 342 -14.47 4.52 27.44
N GLY A 343 -13.91 5.66 27.02
CA GLY A 343 -13.98 6.08 25.62
C GLY A 343 -13.20 5.17 24.67
N PHE A 344 -12.25 4.37 25.17
CA PHE A 344 -11.55 3.34 24.39
C PHE A 344 -12.29 1.99 24.45
N LEU A 345 -12.84 1.62 25.61
CA LEU A 345 -13.44 0.30 25.86
C LEU A 345 -14.90 0.17 25.43
N PHE A 346 -15.65 1.27 25.37
CA PHE A 346 -17.10 1.22 25.09
C PHE A 346 -17.42 0.52 23.76
N LYS A 347 -16.74 0.92 22.67
CA LYS A 347 -16.98 0.33 21.33
C LYS A 347 -16.72 -1.19 21.27
N PRO A 348 -15.54 -1.71 21.70
CA PRO A 348 -15.33 -3.15 21.69
C PRO A 348 -16.31 -3.90 22.62
N LEU A 349 -16.63 -3.36 23.80
CA LEU A 349 -17.57 -4.01 24.72
C LEU A 349 -18.99 -4.10 24.14
N VAL A 350 -19.48 -3.04 23.49
CA VAL A 350 -20.77 -3.06 22.81
C VAL A 350 -20.78 -4.06 21.66
N LEU A 351 -19.68 -4.17 20.89
CA LEU A 351 -19.59 -5.16 19.81
C LEU A 351 -19.69 -6.60 20.36
N ILE A 352 -18.94 -6.93 21.41
CA ILE A 352 -19.01 -8.22 22.10
C ILE A 352 -20.45 -8.49 22.55
N PHE A 353 -21.07 -7.54 23.24
CA PHE A 353 -22.44 -7.70 23.72
C PHE A 353 -23.45 -7.93 22.58
N VAL A 354 -23.36 -7.17 21.49
CA VAL A 354 -24.26 -7.28 20.33
C VAL A 354 -24.09 -8.62 19.64
N PHE A 355 -22.86 -9.10 19.42
CA PHE A 355 -22.63 -10.41 18.80
C PHE A 355 -23.13 -11.55 19.67
N LEU A 356 -22.88 -11.49 20.98
CA LEU A 356 -23.38 -12.48 21.93
C LEU A 356 -24.92 -12.50 21.98
N ALA A 357 -25.56 -11.33 22.07
CA ALA A 357 -27.02 -11.22 22.09
C ALA A 357 -27.65 -11.74 20.80
N ALA A 358 -27.05 -11.42 19.64
CA ALA A 358 -27.48 -11.94 18.34
C ALA A 358 -27.30 -13.46 18.25
N ALA A 359 -26.20 -14.00 18.75
CA ALA A 359 -25.95 -15.44 18.80
C ALA A 359 -26.98 -16.17 19.66
N ILE A 360 -27.29 -15.64 20.85
CA ILE A 360 -28.32 -16.19 21.73
C ILE A 360 -29.69 -16.16 21.03
N PHE A 361 -30.06 -15.03 20.43
CA PHE A 361 -31.31 -14.90 19.70
C PHE A 361 -31.42 -15.92 18.56
N LEU A 362 -30.39 -16.05 17.73
CA LEU A 362 -30.34 -17.01 16.62
C LEU A 362 -30.34 -18.47 17.10
N TYR A 363 -29.73 -18.75 18.24
CA TYR A 363 -29.71 -20.09 18.84
C TYR A 363 -31.12 -20.56 19.23
N TRP A 364 -31.95 -19.64 19.73
CA TRP A 364 -33.35 -19.90 20.05
C TRP A 364 -34.24 -19.94 18.79
N PHE A 365 -34.01 -19.05 17.83
CA PHE A 365 -34.85 -18.92 16.63
C PHE A 365 -34.60 -20.01 15.57
N LEU A 366 -33.36 -20.52 15.45
CA LEU A 366 -32.95 -21.50 14.43
C LEU A 366 -32.49 -22.82 15.07
N PRO A 367 -33.39 -23.64 15.62
CA PRO A 367 -33.03 -24.88 16.32
C PRO A 367 -32.25 -25.87 15.43
N SER A 368 -32.54 -25.91 14.12
CA SER A 368 -31.84 -26.77 13.15
C SER A 368 -30.38 -26.37 12.89
N PHE A 369 -29.97 -25.15 13.25
CA PHE A 369 -28.64 -24.61 12.96
C PHE A 369 -27.82 -24.29 14.21
N ARG A 370 -28.21 -24.78 15.39
CA ARG A 370 -27.55 -24.46 16.67
C ARG A 370 -26.03 -24.63 16.64
N GLY A 371 -25.53 -25.74 16.09
CA GLY A 371 -24.08 -25.98 15.97
C GLY A 371 -23.38 -24.93 15.12
N THR A 372 -23.97 -24.58 13.97
CA THR A 372 -23.45 -23.54 13.08
C THR A 372 -23.50 -22.15 13.73
N VAL A 373 -24.58 -21.84 14.46
CA VAL A 373 -24.73 -20.57 15.18
C VAL A 373 -23.65 -20.43 16.26
N VAL A 374 -23.42 -21.47 17.08
CA VAL A 374 -22.37 -21.46 18.10
C VAL A 374 -20.98 -21.29 17.46
N PHE A 375 -20.70 -22.02 16.37
CA PHE A 375 -19.44 -21.88 15.65
C PHE A 375 -19.23 -20.45 15.13
N MET A 376 -20.25 -19.87 14.49
CA MET A 376 -20.18 -18.49 13.98
C MET A 376 -20.03 -17.46 15.11
N ALA A 377 -20.70 -17.67 16.24
CA ALA A 377 -20.59 -16.81 17.42
C ALA A 377 -19.15 -16.80 17.95
N ILE A 378 -18.54 -17.98 18.15
CA ILE A 378 -17.14 -18.09 18.59
C ILE A 378 -16.22 -17.38 17.60
N MET A 379 -16.40 -17.60 16.29
CA MET A 379 -15.58 -16.95 15.26
C MET A 379 -15.74 -15.43 15.22
N ALA A 380 -16.93 -14.90 15.52
CA ALA A 380 -17.21 -13.47 15.59
C ALA A 380 -16.66 -12.82 16.87
N GLU A 381 -16.62 -13.55 17.99
CA GLU A 381 -16.11 -13.04 19.27
C GLU A 381 -14.58 -12.89 19.28
N ILE A 382 -13.84 -13.78 18.61
CA ILE A 382 -12.37 -13.73 18.52
C ILE A 382 -11.85 -12.34 18.09
N PRO A 383 -12.28 -11.74 16.95
CA PRO A 383 -11.83 -10.40 16.57
C PRO A 383 -12.33 -9.31 17.52
N CYS A 384 -13.49 -9.48 18.16
CA CYS A 384 -14.02 -8.50 19.11
C CYS A 384 -13.18 -8.44 20.40
N ILE A 385 -12.82 -9.59 20.96
CA ILE A 385 -11.89 -9.71 22.09
C ILE A 385 -10.51 -9.16 21.69
N TRP A 386 -10.03 -9.51 20.49
CA TRP A 386 -8.77 -8.96 19.97
C TRP A 386 -8.81 -7.42 19.85
N PHE A 387 -9.95 -6.85 19.46
CA PHE A 387 -10.16 -5.41 19.39
C PHE A 387 -10.15 -4.76 20.78
N LEU A 388 -10.78 -5.43 21.76
CA LEU A 388 -10.78 -4.99 23.16
C LEU A 388 -9.34 -4.92 23.72
N ILE A 389 -8.56 -5.98 23.56
CA ILE A 389 -7.16 -6.03 23.99
C ILE A 389 -6.37 -4.89 23.33
N LEU A 390 -6.59 -4.64 22.04
CA LEU A 390 -5.93 -3.55 21.35
C LEU A 390 -6.30 -2.20 21.94
N LYS A 391 -7.58 -1.98 22.28
CA LYS A 391 -8.02 -0.71 22.86
C LYS A 391 -7.51 -0.49 24.28
N ILE A 392 -7.37 -1.55 25.07
CA ILE A 392 -6.67 -1.48 26.37
C ILE A 392 -5.22 -1.04 26.14
N THR A 393 -4.50 -1.66 25.20
CA THR A 393 -3.10 -1.28 24.91
C THR A 393 -2.98 0.08 24.23
N ALA A 394 -4.03 0.56 23.57
CA ALA A 394 -4.07 1.86 22.91
C ALA A 394 -4.19 3.00 23.94
N PHE A 395 -4.89 2.76 25.05
CA PHE A 395 -5.03 3.74 26.12
C PHE A 395 -3.66 4.18 26.67
N SER A 396 -2.79 3.22 26.98
CA SER A 396 -1.42 3.49 27.46
C SER A 396 -0.43 3.91 26.37
N HIS A 397 -0.77 3.69 25.11
CA HIS A 397 0.09 4.06 23.97
C HIS A 397 -0.19 5.48 23.47
N THR A 398 -1.41 5.97 23.59
CA THR A 398 -1.84 7.25 23.02
C THR A 398 -1.15 8.42 23.73
N GLY A 399 -0.69 9.40 22.98
CA GLY A 399 -0.05 10.60 23.53
C GLY A 399 0.57 11.50 22.47
N ILE A 400 0.97 12.69 22.90
CA ILE A 400 1.58 13.75 22.09
C ILE A 400 2.90 14.18 22.74
N GLY A 401 3.95 14.36 21.98
CA GLY A 401 5.21 14.98 22.41
C GLY A 401 5.79 15.87 21.32
N TYR A 402 6.73 16.74 21.68
CA TYR A 402 7.40 17.64 20.73
C TYR A 402 8.89 17.74 21.05
N THR A 403 9.71 17.55 20.02
CA THR A 403 11.17 17.66 20.15
C THR A 403 11.73 18.22 18.84
N ASP A 404 12.64 19.18 18.91
CA ASP A 404 13.40 19.71 17.76
C ASP A 404 12.52 20.07 16.54
N ALA A 405 11.41 20.79 16.76
CA ALA A 405 10.45 21.17 15.71
C ALA A 405 9.73 19.98 15.04
N VAL A 406 9.61 18.85 15.74
CA VAL A 406 8.92 17.63 15.28
C VAL A 406 7.91 17.15 16.33
N TYR A 407 6.66 16.97 15.92
CA TYR A 407 5.62 16.37 16.75
C TYR A 407 5.68 14.84 16.69
N THR A 408 5.69 14.19 17.85
CA THR A 408 5.48 12.74 17.98
C THR A 408 4.04 12.47 18.39
N LEU A 409 3.26 11.87 17.50
CA LEU A 409 1.85 11.51 17.71
C LEU A 409 1.72 10.00 17.88
N ARG A 410 1.14 9.55 18.99
CA ARG A 410 0.83 8.13 19.22
C ARG A 410 -0.66 7.93 19.33
N TYR A 411 -1.20 7.01 18.54
CA TYR A 411 -2.64 6.72 18.52
C TYR A 411 -2.92 5.32 17.99
N SER A 412 -4.20 4.91 18.06
CA SER A 412 -4.67 3.66 17.46
C SER A 412 -5.72 3.92 16.38
N TYR A 413 -5.70 3.11 15.32
CA TYR A 413 -6.77 3.07 14.33
C TYR A 413 -7.04 1.63 13.90
N ALA A 414 -8.31 1.23 13.95
CA ALA A 414 -8.73 -0.16 13.82
C ALA A 414 -7.88 -1.07 14.73
N TYR A 415 -7.28 -2.13 14.19
CA TYR A 415 -6.44 -3.12 14.88
C TYR A 415 -4.94 -2.80 14.85
N ARG A 416 -4.56 -1.52 14.75
CA ARG A 416 -3.16 -1.10 14.69
C ARG A 416 -2.89 0.11 15.58
N LEU A 417 -1.70 0.09 16.19
CA LEU A 417 -1.08 1.20 16.88
C LEU A 417 -0.14 1.93 15.92
N TYR A 418 -0.14 3.24 16.02
CA TYR A 418 0.61 4.14 15.15
C TYR A 418 1.43 5.11 16.00
N THR A 419 2.73 5.16 15.76
CA THR A 419 3.60 6.22 16.28
C THR A 419 4.09 7.01 15.07
N VAL A 420 3.79 8.30 15.00
CA VAL A 420 4.07 9.15 13.83
C VAL A 420 4.96 10.30 14.26
N SER A 421 6.04 10.55 13.52
CA SER A 421 6.93 11.68 13.68
C SER A 421 6.70 12.64 12.51
N VAL A 422 6.22 13.85 12.83
CA VAL A 422 5.74 14.86 11.87
C VAL A 422 6.47 16.17 12.12
N PRO A 423 7.27 16.69 11.15
CA PRO A 423 7.82 18.03 11.26
C PRO A 423 6.72 19.10 11.43
N ALA A 424 6.95 20.08 12.29
CA ALA A 424 5.95 21.10 12.63
C ALA A 424 5.45 21.88 11.40
N ASN A 425 6.35 22.18 10.46
CA ASN A 425 6.01 22.84 9.18
C ASN A 425 5.17 21.98 8.21
N ARG A 426 4.96 20.69 8.51
CA ARG A 426 4.08 19.78 7.75
C ARG A 426 2.70 19.64 8.37
N VAL A 427 2.46 20.20 9.56
CA VAL A 427 1.13 20.24 10.18
C VAL A 427 0.31 21.35 9.50
N VAL A 428 -0.84 20.98 8.92
CA VAL A 428 -1.71 21.89 8.17
C VAL A 428 -2.82 22.43 9.05
N LYS A 429 -3.38 21.59 9.91
CA LYS A 429 -4.50 21.95 10.78
C LYS A 429 -4.53 21.04 12.00
N VAL A 430 -4.83 21.61 13.16
CA VAL A 430 -5.24 20.86 14.35
C VAL A 430 -6.72 21.15 14.58
N GLN A 431 -7.51 20.11 14.85
CA GLN A 431 -8.94 20.24 15.10
C GLN A 431 -9.32 19.48 16.36
N PHE A 432 -10.01 20.17 17.26
CA PHE A 432 -10.63 19.57 18.44
C PHE A 432 -12.06 19.15 18.12
N LYS A 433 -12.43 17.95 18.54
CA LYS A 433 -13.80 17.43 18.41
C LYS A 433 -14.26 16.87 19.74
N GLN A 434 -15.50 17.20 20.12
CA GLN A 434 -16.15 16.63 21.29
C GLN A 434 -17.44 15.94 20.83
N ASN A 435 -17.61 14.68 21.22
CA ASN A 435 -18.90 13.99 21.06
C ASN A 435 -19.83 14.40 22.21
N PRO A 436 -21.16 14.26 22.07
CA PRO A 436 -22.11 14.56 23.15
C PRO A 436 -21.73 13.89 24.48
N TRP A 437 -21.35 12.61 24.44
CA TRP A 437 -20.88 11.86 25.62
C TRP A 437 -19.59 12.40 26.26
N GLN A 438 -18.73 13.08 25.49
CA GLN A 438 -17.53 13.73 26.00
C GLN A 438 -17.88 15.09 26.63
N HIS A 439 -18.87 15.78 26.07
CA HIS A 439 -19.36 17.08 26.53
C HIS A 439 -20.20 16.99 27.81
N PHE A 440 -21.11 16.01 27.89
CA PHE A 440 -22.01 15.81 29.04
C PHE A 440 -21.38 15.08 30.23
N SER A 441 -20.16 14.60 30.10
CA SER A 441 -19.47 13.98 31.23
C SER A 441 -18.96 15.05 32.19
N SER A 442 -19.09 14.79 33.50
CA SER A 442 -18.72 15.71 34.60
C SER A 442 -17.31 16.33 34.48
N SER A 443 -16.43 15.72 33.69
CA SER A 443 -15.17 16.33 33.24
C SER A 443 -15.30 16.84 31.79
N ASN A 444 -15.76 18.08 31.63
CA ASN A 444 -15.88 18.82 30.36
C ASN A 444 -14.52 19.11 29.67
N HIS A 445 -13.45 18.47 30.14
CA HIS A 445 -12.07 18.66 29.73
C HIS A 445 -11.65 17.68 28.64
N ARG A 446 -12.50 16.76 28.18
CA ARG A 446 -12.07 15.70 27.24
C ARG A 446 -12.37 16.07 25.79
N CYS A 447 -11.40 15.88 24.91
CA CYS A 447 -11.56 16.10 23.48
C CYS A 447 -10.86 15.03 22.63
N THR A 448 -11.28 14.94 21.37
CA THR A 448 -10.60 14.18 20.33
C THR A 448 -9.80 15.15 19.48
N VAL A 449 -8.49 15.00 19.47
CA VAL A 449 -7.57 15.85 18.72
C VAL A 449 -7.35 15.22 17.35
N VAL A 450 -7.55 15.99 16.29
CA VAL A 450 -7.30 15.55 14.91
C VAL A 450 -6.24 16.45 14.29
N VAL A 451 -5.05 15.89 14.10
CA VAL A 451 -3.94 16.56 13.42
C VAL A 451 -3.97 16.19 11.93
N TYR A 452 -4.06 17.20 11.08
CA TYR A 452 -3.99 17.09 9.64
C TYR A 452 -2.59 17.44 9.17
N THR A 453 -2.00 16.55 8.38
CA THR A 453 -0.65 16.72 7.85
C THR A 453 -0.67 16.87 6.35
N TYR A 454 0.29 17.64 5.85
CA TYR A 454 0.54 17.79 4.43
C TYR A 454 1.09 16.49 3.90
N ALA A 455 0.38 15.85 2.97
CA ALA A 455 0.79 14.62 2.30
C ALA A 455 -0.08 14.46 1.03
N GLU A 456 0.08 13.34 0.33
CA GLU A 456 -0.78 13.04 -0.81
C GLU A 456 -2.21 12.76 -0.38
N GLY A 457 -3.06 13.77 -0.59
CA GLY A 457 -4.41 13.82 -0.06
C GLY A 457 -4.43 14.16 1.44
N ARG A 458 -5.61 14.03 2.04
CA ARG A 458 -5.84 14.42 3.43
C ARG A 458 -5.48 13.28 4.40
N GLN A 459 -4.31 13.35 5.03
CA GLN A 459 -3.94 12.46 6.13
C GLN A 459 -4.49 13.01 7.45
N ARG A 460 -4.98 12.09 8.30
CA ARG A 460 -5.63 12.40 9.57
C ARG A 460 -5.03 11.54 10.67
N HIS A 461 -4.50 12.18 11.71
CA HIS A 461 -4.03 11.53 12.92
C HIS A 461 -5.02 11.85 14.03
N VAL A 462 -5.72 10.83 14.54
CA VAL A 462 -6.84 11.01 15.49
C VAL A 462 -6.42 10.48 16.84
N LEU A 463 -6.31 11.38 17.82
CA LEU A 463 -5.97 11.07 19.20
C LEU A 463 -7.23 11.25 20.07
N PRO A 464 -7.88 10.15 20.51
CA PRO A 464 -9.13 10.22 21.26
C PRO A 464 -8.90 10.46 22.75
N ASN A 465 -9.86 11.14 23.39
CA ASN A 465 -9.98 11.32 24.85
C ASN A 465 -8.75 11.97 25.50
N MET A 466 -8.17 12.97 24.85
CA MET A 466 -7.11 13.80 25.41
C MET A 466 -7.70 14.90 26.30
N ASP A 467 -6.94 15.37 27.28
CA ASP A 467 -7.30 16.58 28.02
C ASP A 467 -7.17 17.82 27.12
N ARG A 468 -8.23 18.62 27.06
CA ARG A 468 -8.34 19.77 26.18
C ARG A 468 -7.41 20.89 26.61
N ALA A 469 -7.37 21.21 27.91
CA ALA A 469 -6.55 22.30 28.43
C ALA A 469 -5.06 21.96 28.26
N GLU A 470 -4.66 20.73 28.57
CA GLU A 470 -3.27 20.29 28.38
C GLU A 470 -2.86 20.31 26.91
N VAL A 471 -3.72 19.87 25.99
CA VAL A 471 -3.37 19.85 24.56
C VAL A 471 -3.38 21.25 23.94
N GLU A 472 -4.32 22.12 24.31
CA GLU A 472 -4.32 23.52 23.86
C GLU A 472 -3.06 24.26 24.37
N ALA A 473 -2.69 24.05 25.64
CA ALA A 473 -1.44 24.55 26.21
C ALA A 473 -0.21 23.99 25.49
N PHE A 474 -0.20 22.68 25.19
CA PHE A 474 0.91 22.03 24.50
C PHE A 474 1.15 22.61 23.10
N PHE A 475 0.10 22.79 22.29
CA PHE A 475 0.26 23.31 20.93
C PHE A 475 0.57 24.81 20.91
N SER A 476 -0.01 25.59 21.83
CA SER A 476 0.29 27.02 21.96
C SER A 476 1.76 27.26 22.36
N MET A 477 2.31 26.47 23.28
CA MET A 477 3.73 26.53 23.65
C MET A 477 4.68 26.18 22.48
N HIS A 478 4.27 25.27 21.61
CA HIS A 478 5.13 24.73 20.54
C HIS A 478 4.85 25.32 19.14
N GLY A 479 4.39 26.58 19.09
CA GLY A 479 4.34 27.38 17.87
C GLY A 479 3.10 27.22 16.98
N LEU A 480 2.14 26.39 17.39
CA LEU A 480 0.79 26.39 16.82
C LEU A 480 -0.09 27.22 17.75
N GLY A 481 -0.02 28.55 17.63
CA GLY A 481 -0.77 29.49 18.47
C GLY A 481 -2.27 29.25 18.40
N ILE A 482 -2.78 28.40 19.29
CA ILE A 482 -4.20 28.20 19.51
C ILE A 482 -4.60 29.28 20.50
N GLN A 483 -5.33 30.30 20.03
CA GLN A 483 -6.07 31.15 20.95
C GLN A 483 -7.20 30.30 21.56
N PRO A 484 -7.36 30.28 22.89
CA PRO A 484 -8.52 29.64 23.50
C PRO A 484 -9.78 30.28 22.91
N ALA A 485 -10.73 29.45 22.50
CA ALA A 485 -12.03 29.96 22.11
C ALA A 485 -12.69 30.55 23.37
N GLU A 486 -12.83 31.88 23.38
CA GLU A 486 -13.57 32.64 24.42
C GLU A 486 -14.98 32.10 24.64
#